data_AF-A0A849QHE4-F1
#
_entry.id   AF-A0A849QHE4-F1
#
_cell.length_a   1.000
_cell.length_b   1.000
_cell.length_c   1.000
_cell.angle_alpha   90.00
_cell.angle_beta   90.00
_cell.angle_gamma   90.00
#
_symmetry.space_group_name_H-M   'P 1'
#
loop_
_entity.id
_entity.type
_entity.pdbx_description
1 polymer ?
#
loop_
_entity_poly.entity_id
_entity_poly.type
_entity_poly.pdbx_seq_one_letter_code
_entity_poly.pdbx_strand_id
1 'polypeptide(L)'
;MSIEFHNKLIKNRKLRIIYLISALIITYFASWLPDFVNVIGIEGARISSVAAFGPLNGMLLGPYWGAAVSFLGIMAHVLHRGFTDVDTFSMLTPVFVMTSSIVAGLIIVKKEKIALAIYSSLILLWYVFDTGREAYYYPWFHIVVLAIFVVFHRKYNDKARNVGAHTLILLFLTSLVAILSDHMAGSISALAMFDLPAEIFGSVVFIYPVERTILAVAAALIMFMLAAALQNILVESDEINDAIENVKMSIMLDYTKHDVKSVLKKQQKKNK
;
A
#
# COMPACT_ATOMS: atom_id res chain seq x y z
N MET A 1 -13.77 2.38 2.96
CA MET A 1 -13.34 2.51 1.56
C MET A 1 -12.16 1.60 1.18
N SER A 2 -11.02 1.60 1.90
CA SER A 2 -9.89 0.72 1.57
C SER A 2 -10.25 -0.78 1.56
N ILE A 3 -11.10 -1.22 2.50
CA ILE A 3 -11.66 -2.59 2.51
C ILE A 3 -12.60 -2.83 1.33
N GLU A 4 -13.43 -1.87 0.94
CA GLU A 4 -14.36 -2.05 -0.17
C GLU A 4 -13.62 -2.12 -1.50
N PHE A 5 -12.58 -1.30 -1.63
CA PHE A 5 -11.60 -1.36 -2.71
C PHE A 5 -10.89 -2.71 -2.75
N HIS A 6 -10.27 -3.13 -1.64
CA HIS A 6 -9.60 -4.42 -1.53
C HIS A 6 -10.54 -5.59 -1.81
N ASN A 7 -11.77 -5.55 -1.28
CA ASN A 7 -12.78 -6.58 -1.47
C ASN A 7 -13.28 -6.63 -2.92
N LYS A 8 -13.54 -5.48 -3.56
CA LYS A 8 -13.92 -5.44 -4.99
C LYS A 8 -12.77 -5.94 -5.88
N LEU A 9 -11.53 -5.56 -5.56
CA LEU A 9 -10.33 -5.95 -6.31
C LEU A 9 -10.03 -7.45 -6.20
N ILE A 10 -10.20 -8.04 -5.00
CA ILE A 10 -9.96 -9.47 -4.77
C ILE A 10 -11.10 -10.36 -5.28
N LYS A 11 -12.35 -9.87 -5.28
CA LYS A 11 -13.54 -10.67 -5.61
C LYS A 11 -13.56 -11.09 -7.10
N ASN A 12 -13.07 -10.26 -8.02
CA ASN A 12 -12.98 -10.62 -9.44
C ASN A 12 -11.60 -11.21 -9.78
N ARG A 13 -11.56 -12.51 -10.05
CA ARG A 13 -10.32 -13.25 -10.37
C ARG A 13 -9.54 -12.64 -11.54
N LYS A 14 -10.21 -12.17 -12.60
CA LYS A 14 -9.54 -11.61 -13.79
C LYS A 14 -8.84 -10.29 -13.45
N LEU A 15 -9.56 -9.38 -12.78
CA LEU A 15 -9.00 -8.12 -12.33
C LEU A 15 -7.83 -8.34 -11.38
N ARG A 16 -8.00 -9.23 -10.39
CA ARG A 16 -6.93 -9.57 -9.44
C ARG A 16 -5.64 -10.01 -10.16
N ILE A 17 -5.74 -10.88 -11.17
CA ILE A 17 -4.57 -11.35 -11.93
C ILE A 17 -3.90 -10.17 -12.68
N ILE A 18 -4.68 -9.30 -13.32
CA ILE A 18 -4.14 -8.13 -14.03
C ILE A 18 -3.38 -7.24 -13.04
N TYR A 19 -3.98 -6.88 -11.91
CA TYR A 19 -3.31 -6.05 -10.90
C TYR A 19 -2.06 -6.70 -10.31
N LEU A 20 -2.09 -8.01 -10.06
CA LEU A 20 -0.91 -8.74 -9.57
C LEU A 20 0.25 -8.68 -10.58
N ILE A 21 -0.04 -8.93 -11.85
CA ILE A 21 0.97 -8.89 -12.91
C ILE A 21 1.50 -7.46 -13.10
N SER A 22 0.60 -6.48 -13.16
CA SER A 22 1.00 -5.06 -13.28
C SER A 22 1.87 -4.62 -12.10
N ALA A 23 1.47 -4.93 -10.86
CA ALA A 23 2.23 -4.56 -9.67
C ALA A 23 3.59 -5.27 -9.63
N LEU A 24 3.66 -6.54 -10.05
CA LEU A 24 4.92 -7.28 -10.15
C LEU A 24 5.87 -6.67 -11.18
N ILE A 25 5.37 -6.38 -12.39
CA ILE A 25 6.16 -5.74 -13.45
C ILE A 25 6.66 -4.37 -13.00
N ILE A 26 5.77 -3.53 -12.44
CA ILE A 26 6.13 -2.20 -11.96
C ILE A 26 7.17 -2.29 -10.85
N THR A 27 7.00 -3.19 -9.88
CA THR A 27 7.96 -3.36 -8.77
C THR A 27 9.32 -3.85 -9.26
N TYR A 28 9.34 -4.77 -10.22
CA TYR A 28 10.58 -5.22 -10.87
C TYR A 28 11.29 -4.04 -11.55
N PHE A 29 10.60 -3.29 -12.41
CA PHE A 29 11.19 -2.15 -13.11
C PHE A 29 11.55 -0.98 -12.21
N ALA A 30 10.85 -0.81 -11.08
CA ALA A 30 11.20 0.17 -10.07
C ALA A 30 12.61 -0.06 -9.49
N SER A 31 13.08 -1.32 -9.45
CA SER A 31 14.44 -1.65 -8.99
C SER A 31 15.53 -1.18 -9.94
N TRP A 32 15.18 -0.71 -11.13
CA TRP A 32 16.08 -0.09 -12.09
C TRP A 32 16.05 1.43 -12.06
N LEU A 33 15.14 2.03 -11.27
CA LEU A 33 15.14 3.47 -11.09
C LEU A 33 16.39 3.87 -10.31
N PRO A 34 17.02 5.00 -10.68
CA PRO A 34 18.17 5.48 -9.95
C PRO A 34 17.79 5.70 -8.48
N ASP A 35 18.62 5.21 -7.58
CA ASP A 35 18.55 5.61 -6.18
C ASP A 35 18.71 7.13 -6.12
N PHE A 36 18.00 7.79 -5.19
CA PHE A 36 18.20 9.21 -5.01
C PHE A 36 19.56 9.42 -4.35
N VAL A 37 20.54 9.84 -5.14
CA VAL A 37 21.88 10.20 -4.70
C VAL A 37 21.91 11.70 -4.43
N ASN A 38 22.56 12.13 -3.35
CA ASN A 38 22.69 13.56 -2.96
C ASN A 38 21.35 14.23 -2.64
N VAL A 39 20.53 13.58 -1.82
CA VAL A 39 19.33 14.22 -1.28
C VAL A 39 19.76 15.45 -0.47
N ILE A 40 19.08 16.57 -0.73
CA ILE A 40 19.47 17.95 -0.40
C ILE A 40 20.38 18.05 0.84
N GLY A 41 21.63 18.45 0.60
CA GLY A 41 22.56 18.91 1.64
C GLY A 41 23.55 17.88 2.17
N ILE A 42 23.54 16.62 1.72
CA ILE A 42 24.45 15.59 2.25
C ILE A 42 24.98 14.68 1.12
N GLU A 43 26.30 14.75 0.90
CA GLU A 43 27.01 13.90 -0.06
C GLU A 43 27.02 12.44 0.42
N GLY A 44 26.68 11.50 -0.48
CA GLY A 44 26.76 10.07 -0.22
C GLY A 44 25.48 9.40 0.29
N ALA A 45 24.44 10.16 0.66
CA ALA A 45 23.12 9.58 0.98
C ALA A 45 22.49 8.93 -0.25
N ARG A 46 22.05 7.66 -0.11
CA ARG A 46 21.37 6.88 -1.16
C ARG A 46 20.01 6.41 -0.66
N ILE A 47 18.93 6.92 -1.25
CA ILE A 47 17.59 6.41 -1.02
C ILE A 47 17.28 5.33 -2.05
N SER A 48 17.01 4.10 -1.58
CA SER A 48 16.43 3.09 -2.46
C SER A 48 15.02 3.48 -2.86
N SER A 49 14.84 3.82 -4.14
CA SER A 49 13.55 4.20 -4.73
C SER A 49 12.50 3.07 -4.61
N VAL A 50 12.97 1.83 -4.48
CA VAL A 50 12.17 0.61 -4.34
C VAL A 50 11.42 0.54 -3.01
N ALA A 51 11.93 1.19 -1.96
CA ALA A 51 11.33 1.12 -0.62
C ALA A 51 9.89 1.69 -0.58
N ALA A 52 9.56 2.65 -1.46
CA ALA A 52 8.20 3.16 -1.60
C ALA A 52 7.20 2.14 -2.19
N PHE A 53 7.67 1.09 -2.87
CA PHE A 53 6.80 0.07 -3.46
C PHE A 53 6.29 -0.94 -2.43
N GLY A 54 7.00 -1.14 -1.32
CA GLY A 54 6.53 -1.95 -0.19
C GLY A 54 5.15 -1.53 0.31
N PRO A 55 4.98 -0.29 0.82
CA PRO A 55 3.68 0.16 1.32
C PRO A 55 2.64 0.24 0.20
N LEU A 56 3.01 0.65 -1.02
CA LEU A 56 2.10 0.68 -2.17
C LEU A 56 1.49 -0.68 -2.47
N ASN A 57 2.33 -1.71 -2.62
CA ASN A 57 1.89 -3.07 -2.89
C ASN A 57 1.03 -3.61 -1.74
N GLY A 58 1.40 -3.29 -0.50
CA GLY A 58 0.65 -3.69 0.68
C GLY A 58 -0.74 -3.05 0.71
N MET A 59 -0.81 -1.74 0.43
CA MET A 59 -2.09 -1.02 0.42
C MET A 59 -2.99 -1.45 -0.74
N LEU A 60 -2.41 -1.74 -1.89
CA LEU A 60 -3.13 -2.13 -3.11
C LEU A 60 -3.65 -3.58 -3.04
N LEU A 61 -2.79 -4.52 -2.65
CA LEU A 61 -3.03 -5.96 -2.77
C LEU A 61 -3.27 -6.65 -1.43
N GLY A 62 -3.15 -5.93 -0.32
CA GLY A 62 -3.23 -6.46 1.03
C GLY A 62 -1.96 -7.20 1.47
N PRO A 63 -1.98 -7.78 2.67
CA PRO A 63 -0.75 -8.21 3.35
C PRO A 63 -0.07 -9.41 2.70
N TYR A 64 -0.82 -10.34 2.08
CA TYR A 64 -0.25 -11.57 1.53
C TYR A 64 0.19 -11.39 0.07
N TRP A 65 -0.71 -10.90 -0.78
CA TRP A 65 -0.41 -10.69 -2.19
C TRP A 65 0.56 -9.52 -2.39
N GLY A 66 0.43 -8.45 -1.61
CA GLY A 66 1.39 -7.33 -1.62
C GLY A 66 2.78 -7.78 -1.22
N ALA A 67 2.90 -8.60 -0.16
CA ALA A 67 4.15 -9.20 0.27
C ALA A 67 4.79 -10.07 -0.81
N ALA A 68 4.01 -10.97 -1.43
CA ALA A 68 4.50 -11.83 -2.51
C ALA A 68 5.00 -11.03 -3.70
N VAL A 69 4.24 -10.00 -4.14
CA VAL A 69 4.65 -9.12 -5.24
C VAL A 69 5.91 -8.32 -4.91
N SER A 70 5.99 -7.77 -3.69
CA SER A 70 7.15 -7.00 -3.24
C SER A 70 8.41 -7.87 -3.18
N PHE A 71 8.29 -9.06 -2.60
CA PHE A 71 9.40 -10.01 -2.54
C PHE A 71 9.83 -10.46 -3.93
N LEU A 72 8.91 -10.97 -4.76
CA LEU A 72 9.24 -11.54 -6.06
C LEU A 72 9.76 -10.49 -7.05
N GLY A 73 9.18 -9.28 -7.06
CA GLY A 73 9.59 -8.22 -7.97
C GLY A 73 11.05 -7.80 -7.72
N ILE A 74 11.42 -7.64 -6.46
CA ILE A 74 12.78 -7.22 -6.07
C ILE A 74 13.75 -8.40 -6.16
N MET A 75 13.33 -9.59 -5.72
CA MET A 75 14.15 -10.80 -5.83
C MET A 75 14.48 -11.12 -7.30
N ALA A 76 13.54 -10.92 -8.22
CA ALA A 76 13.80 -11.09 -9.65
C ALA A 76 14.89 -10.12 -10.15
N HIS A 77 14.93 -8.88 -9.66
CA HIS A 77 16.00 -7.94 -9.97
C HIS A 77 17.34 -8.37 -9.38
N VAL A 78 17.36 -8.80 -8.12
CA VAL A 78 18.57 -9.33 -7.44
C VAL A 78 19.15 -10.52 -8.21
N LEU A 79 18.31 -11.47 -8.59
CA LEU A 79 18.72 -12.65 -9.38
C LEU A 79 19.21 -12.26 -10.78
N HIS A 80 18.60 -11.25 -11.40
CA HIS A 80 19.00 -10.78 -12.73
C HIS A 80 20.40 -10.14 -12.73
N ARG A 81 20.77 -9.43 -11.67
CA ARG A 81 22.13 -8.85 -11.54
C ARG A 81 23.21 -9.89 -11.25
N GLY A 82 22.83 -11.13 -10.95
CA GLY A 82 23.75 -12.23 -10.64
C GLY A 82 24.31 -12.15 -9.22
N PHE A 83 24.61 -13.31 -8.62
CA PHE A 83 25.11 -13.40 -7.24
C PHE A 83 26.54 -12.88 -7.06
N THR A 84 27.27 -12.59 -8.14
CA THR A 84 28.65 -12.11 -8.08
C THR A 84 28.77 -10.61 -7.85
N ASP A 85 27.71 -9.85 -8.18
CA ASP A 85 27.74 -8.38 -8.20
C ASP A 85 26.88 -7.76 -7.09
N VAL A 86 26.25 -8.59 -6.25
CA VAL A 86 25.27 -8.16 -5.24
C VAL A 86 25.80 -8.50 -3.85
N ASP A 87 25.97 -7.47 -3.02
CA ASP A 87 26.34 -7.65 -1.61
C ASP A 87 25.27 -8.44 -0.84
N THR A 88 25.69 -9.21 0.17
CA THR A 88 24.83 -10.08 0.98
C THR A 88 23.67 -9.30 1.61
N PHE A 89 23.89 -8.04 1.98
CA PHE A 89 22.84 -7.16 2.49
C PHE A 89 21.78 -6.83 1.44
N SER A 90 22.20 -6.63 0.18
CA SER A 90 21.29 -6.35 -0.93
C SER A 90 20.40 -7.55 -1.27
N MET A 91 20.81 -8.77 -0.92
CA MET A 91 19.98 -9.98 -1.03
C MET A 91 18.84 -10.01 -0.01
N LEU A 92 18.94 -9.27 1.09
CA LEU A 92 17.90 -9.17 2.12
C LEU A 92 16.88 -8.06 1.84
N THR A 93 17.19 -7.11 0.96
CA THR A 93 16.27 -6.03 0.55
C THR A 93 14.85 -6.52 0.19
N PRO A 94 14.65 -7.62 -0.57
CA PRO A 94 13.32 -8.17 -0.83
C PRO A 94 12.53 -8.49 0.45
N VAL A 95 13.19 -8.93 1.52
CA VAL A 95 12.57 -9.27 2.81
C VAL A 95 12.15 -8.03 3.58
N PHE A 96 12.96 -6.96 3.53
CA PHE A 96 12.64 -5.69 4.20
C PHE A 96 11.43 -5.02 3.54
N VAL A 97 11.42 -4.94 2.20
CA VAL A 97 10.31 -4.35 1.46
C VAL A 97 9.05 -5.23 1.56
N MET A 98 9.19 -6.56 1.61
CA MET A 98 8.11 -7.48 1.94
C MET A 98 7.51 -7.15 3.32
N THR A 99 8.34 -6.89 4.34
CA THR A 99 7.89 -6.54 5.70
C THR A 99 7.07 -5.25 5.70
N SER A 100 7.53 -4.21 4.99
CA SER A 100 6.76 -2.98 4.77
C SER A 100 5.39 -3.28 4.13
N SER A 101 5.37 -4.14 3.11
CA SER A 101 4.13 -4.55 2.43
C SER A 101 3.14 -5.27 3.34
N ILE A 102 3.63 -6.17 4.19
CA ILE A 102 2.83 -6.86 5.20
C ILE A 102 2.20 -5.84 6.16
N VAL A 103 3.00 -4.92 6.70
CA VAL A 103 2.55 -3.91 7.67
C VAL A 103 1.48 -3.00 7.06
N ALA A 104 1.73 -2.43 5.88
CA ALA A 104 0.75 -1.59 5.19
C ALA A 104 -0.54 -2.37 4.85
N GLY A 105 -0.40 -3.59 4.34
CA GLY A 105 -1.54 -4.43 3.99
C GLY A 105 -2.39 -4.82 5.20
N LEU A 106 -1.76 -5.15 6.33
CA LEU A 106 -2.46 -5.46 7.59
C LEU A 106 -3.29 -4.27 8.09
N ILE A 107 -2.76 -3.05 7.99
CA ILE A 107 -3.50 -1.83 8.35
C ILE A 107 -4.72 -1.67 7.43
N ILE A 108 -4.54 -1.84 6.11
CA ILE A 108 -5.64 -1.69 5.14
C ILE A 108 -6.76 -2.71 5.33
N VAL A 109 -6.46 -3.94 5.74
CA VAL A 109 -7.45 -4.98 6.04
C VAL A 109 -7.99 -4.94 7.48
N LYS A 110 -7.78 -3.83 8.21
CA LYS A 110 -8.20 -3.63 9.63
C LYS A 110 -7.67 -4.69 10.60
N LYS A 111 -6.43 -5.10 10.38
CA LYS A 111 -5.61 -5.91 11.30
C LYS A 111 -4.46 -5.08 11.85
N GLU A 112 -4.69 -3.79 12.09
CA GLU A 112 -3.69 -2.83 12.54
C GLU A 112 -3.01 -3.25 13.84
N LYS A 113 -3.71 -3.96 14.74
CA LYS A 113 -3.08 -4.47 15.98
C LYS A 113 -1.91 -5.39 15.71
N ILE A 114 -2.01 -6.23 14.67
CA ILE A 114 -0.93 -7.14 14.27
C ILE A 114 0.20 -6.32 13.61
N ALA A 115 -0.15 -5.36 12.74
CA ALA A 115 0.83 -4.48 12.11
C ALA A 115 1.65 -3.69 13.15
N LEU A 116 0.97 -3.13 14.15
CA LEU A 116 1.59 -2.39 15.25
C LEU A 116 2.42 -3.30 16.15
N ALA A 117 2.00 -4.55 16.38
CA ALA A 117 2.81 -5.52 17.10
C ALA A 117 4.11 -5.83 16.35
N ILE A 118 4.06 -6.07 15.03
CA ILE A 118 5.26 -6.29 14.20
C ILE A 118 6.18 -5.06 14.28
N TYR A 119 5.65 -3.87 14.00
CA TYR A 119 6.46 -2.64 13.99
C TYR A 119 7.06 -2.31 15.36
N SER A 120 6.28 -2.45 16.44
CA SER A 120 6.77 -2.23 17.80
C SER A 120 7.82 -3.28 18.19
N SER A 121 7.66 -4.53 17.76
CA SER A 121 8.65 -5.59 18.03
C SER A 121 9.99 -5.30 17.38
N LEU A 122 10.00 -4.72 16.17
CA LEU A 122 11.24 -4.27 15.53
C LEU A 122 11.92 -3.15 16.33
N ILE A 123 11.15 -2.17 16.83
CA ILE A 123 11.70 -1.11 17.68
C ILE A 123 12.29 -1.69 18.97
N LEU A 124 11.62 -2.66 19.61
CA LEU A 124 12.15 -3.31 20.81
C LEU A 124 13.39 -4.16 20.53
N LEU A 125 13.41 -4.85 19.38
CA LEU A 125 14.53 -5.69 18.97
C LEU A 125 15.82 -4.89 18.77
N TRP A 126 15.73 -3.62 18.36
CA TRP A 126 16.89 -2.71 18.31
C TRP A 126 17.64 -2.66 19.65
N TYR A 127 16.92 -2.52 20.76
CA TYR A 127 17.53 -2.39 22.09
C TYR A 127 18.07 -3.69 22.68
N VAL A 128 17.84 -4.83 22.02
CA VAL A 128 18.44 -6.13 22.40
C VAL A 128 19.95 -6.13 22.14
N PHE A 129 20.42 -5.36 21.16
CA PHE A 129 21.83 -5.28 20.80
C PHE A 129 22.58 -4.20 21.59
N ASP A 130 23.88 -4.43 21.82
CA ASP A 130 24.76 -3.53 22.58
C ASP A 130 24.83 -2.14 21.91
N THR A 131 25.15 -2.10 20.61
CA THR A 131 25.13 -0.87 19.81
C THR A 131 23.78 -0.18 19.83
N GLY A 132 22.68 -0.93 19.84
CA GLY A 132 21.34 -0.35 19.88
C GLY A 132 21.02 0.35 21.20
N ARG A 133 21.62 -0.12 22.31
CA ARG A 133 21.56 0.56 23.61
C ARG A 133 22.49 1.76 23.70
N GLU A 134 23.65 1.72 23.05
CA GLU A 134 24.54 2.87 22.95
C GLU A 134 23.92 3.99 22.10
N ALA A 135 23.39 3.66 20.92
CA ALA A 135 22.61 4.53 20.06
C ALA A 135 21.11 4.52 20.42
N TYR A 136 20.78 4.66 21.71
CA TYR A 136 19.40 4.56 22.21
C TYR A 136 18.43 5.57 21.57
N TYR A 137 18.94 6.72 21.12
CA TYR A 137 18.15 7.79 20.52
C TYR A 137 17.82 7.53 19.04
N TYR A 138 18.45 6.55 18.39
CA TYR A 138 18.27 6.29 16.96
C TYR A 138 16.79 6.07 16.55
N PRO A 139 15.98 5.26 17.28
CA PRO A 139 14.57 5.03 16.93
C PRO A 139 13.60 6.16 17.30
N TRP A 140 14.08 7.38 17.64
CA TRP A 140 13.20 8.48 18.10
C TRP A 140 12.04 8.77 17.12
N PHE A 141 12.32 8.81 15.81
CA PHE A 141 11.31 9.11 14.80
C PHE A 141 10.32 7.96 14.67
N HIS A 142 10.76 6.71 14.84
CA HIS A 142 9.89 5.54 14.85
C HIS A 142 8.85 5.63 15.99
N ILE A 143 9.29 6.02 17.18
CA ILE A 143 8.44 6.17 18.36
C ILE A 143 7.42 7.30 18.15
N VAL A 144 7.86 8.45 17.63
CA VAL A 144 6.98 9.59 17.33
C VAL A 144 5.92 9.21 16.30
N VAL A 145 6.31 8.57 15.20
CA VAL A 145 5.38 8.13 14.15
C VAL A 145 4.40 7.09 14.67
N LEU A 146 4.86 6.13 15.46
CA LEU A 146 3.99 5.14 16.10
C LEU A 146 2.92 5.81 16.97
N ALA A 147 3.32 6.78 17.80
CA ALA A 147 2.39 7.52 18.65
C ALA A 147 1.36 8.32 17.82
N ILE A 148 1.82 9.06 16.80
CA ILE A 148 0.95 9.82 15.89
C ILE A 148 -0.03 8.89 15.17
N PHE A 149 0.45 7.76 14.64
CA PHE A 149 -0.39 6.78 13.96
C PHE A 149 -1.48 6.26 14.88
N VAL A 150 -1.14 5.83 16.11
CA VAL A 150 -2.13 5.28 17.06
C VAL A 150 -3.21 6.30 17.40
N VAL A 151 -2.82 7.54 17.69
CA VAL A 151 -3.76 8.63 18.03
C VAL A 151 -4.66 8.96 16.83
N PHE A 152 -4.09 9.13 15.65
CA PHE A 152 -4.83 9.52 14.45
C PHE A 152 -5.73 8.39 13.94
N HIS A 153 -5.21 7.17 13.89
CA HIS A 153 -5.95 5.99 13.47
C HIS A 153 -7.19 5.78 14.36
N ARG A 154 -7.03 5.82 15.69
CA ARG A 154 -8.16 5.67 16.62
C ARG A 154 -9.25 6.73 16.42
N LYS A 155 -8.89 7.95 16.04
CA LYS A 155 -9.84 9.07 15.88
C LYS A 155 -10.54 9.10 14.52
N TYR A 156 -9.87 8.68 13.46
CA TYR A 156 -10.32 8.94 12.09
C TYR A 156 -10.54 7.71 11.21
N ASN A 157 -10.18 6.49 11.65
CA ASN A 157 -10.36 5.28 10.84
C ASN A 157 -11.82 5.08 10.39
N ASP A 158 -12.79 5.32 11.27
CA ASP A 158 -14.21 5.19 10.94
C ASP A 158 -14.76 6.32 10.05
N LYS A 159 -14.07 7.46 10.02
CA LYS A 159 -14.44 8.64 9.22
C LYS A 159 -13.89 8.58 7.79
N ALA A 160 -12.97 7.67 7.49
CA ALA A 160 -12.39 7.45 6.17
C ALA A 160 -13.32 6.65 5.23
N ARG A 161 -14.61 6.99 5.23
CA ARG A 161 -15.61 6.38 4.34
C ARG A 161 -15.58 6.97 2.94
N ASN A 162 -15.21 8.25 2.78
CA ASN A 162 -15.08 8.94 1.50
C ASN A 162 -13.62 9.32 1.20
N VAL A 163 -13.22 9.40 -0.08
CA VAL A 163 -11.91 9.97 -0.43
C VAL A 163 -11.90 11.45 -0.05
N GLY A 164 -10.91 11.85 0.73
CA GLY A 164 -10.73 13.22 1.21
C GLY A 164 -9.47 13.36 2.04
N ALA A 165 -9.27 14.52 2.67
CA ALA A 165 -8.04 14.83 3.41
C ALA A 165 -7.70 13.80 4.50
N HIS A 166 -8.70 13.30 5.25
CA HIS A 166 -8.49 12.27 6.28
C HIS A 166 -7.97 10.95 5.69
N THR A 167 -8.46 10.57 4.50
CA THR A 167 -8.01 9.38 3.79
C THR A 167 -6.57 9.55 3.33
N LEU A 168 -6.20 10.72 2.79
CA LEU A 168 -4.81 11.01 2.41
C LEU A 168 -3.87 10.93 3.63
N ILE A 169 -4.25 11.53 4.76
CA ILE A 169 -3.42 11.50 5.98
C ILE A 169 -3.29 10.07 6.52
N LEU A 170 -4.36 9.27 6.50
CA LEU A 170 -4.28 7.86 6.92
C LEU A 170 -3.40 7.03 5.99
N LEU A 171 -3.50 7.23 4.67
CA LEU A 171 -2.61 6.56 3.70
C LEU A 171 -1.15 6.97 3.91
N PHE A 172 -0.90 8.26 4.18
CA PHE A 172 0.43 8.76 4.53
C PHE A 172 0.98 8.10 5.80
N LEU A 173 0.22 8.11 6.90
CA LEU A 173 0.67 7.50 8.15
C LEU A 173 0.84 5.98 8.02
N THR A 174 -0.03 5.30 7.25
CA THR A 174 0.10 3.87 6.93
C THR A 174 1.39 3.59 6.16
N SER A 175 1.65 4.40 5.13
CA SER A 175 2.87 4.31 4.32
C SER A 175 4.12 4.57 5.16
N LEU A 176 4.09 5.56 6.04
CA LEU A 176 5.21 5.94 6.89
C LEU A 176 5.55 4.85 7.91
N VAL A 177 4.55 4.28 8.60
CA VAL A 177 4.75 3.14 9.52
C VAL A 177 5.33 1.93 8.80
N ALA A 178 4.85 1.65 7.58
CA ALA A 178 5.33 0.54 6.78
C ALA A 178 6.77 0.73 6.29
N ILE A 179 7.12 1.90 5.76
CA ILE A 179 8.49 2.24 5.34
C ILE A 179 9.46 2.22 6.52
N LEU A 180 9.03 2.70 7.69
CA LEU A 180 9.86 2.64 8.89
C LEU A 180 10.02 1.21 9.41
N SER A 181 9.10 0.29 9.10
CA SER A 181 9.27 -1.13 9.40
C SER A 181 10.37 -1.77 8.54
N ASP A 182 10.37 -1.48 7.23
CA ASP A 182 11.45 -1.82 6.31
C ASP A 182 12.81 -1.27 6.79
N HIS A 183 12.84 0.03 7.12
CA HIS A 183 14.05 0.69 7.60
C HIS A 183 14.61 0.09 8.90
N MET A 184 13.75 -0.20 9.89
CA MET A 184 14.19 -0.78 11.16
C MET A 184 14.68 -2.23 10.97
N ALA A 185 13.98 -3.02 10.15
CA ALA A 185 14.42 -4.38 9.81
C ALA A 185 15.79 -4.35 9.13
N GLY A 186 15.99 -3.47 8.16
CA GLY A 186 17.29 -3.27 7.50
C GLY A 186 18.39 -2.82 8.47
N SER A 187 18.08 -1.89 9.37
CA SER A 187 19.05 -1.40 10.39
C SER A 187 19.50 -2.53 11.33
N ILE A 188 18.57 -3.36 11.80
CA ILE A 188 18.86 -4.50 12.67
C ILE A 188 19.67 -5.57 11.92
N SER A 189 19.33 -5.85 10.66
CA SER A 189 20.10 -6.80 9.84
C SER A 189 21.51 -6.29 9.55
N ALA A 190 21.68 -5.00 9.26
CA ALA A 190 22.99 -4.39 9.04
C ALA A 190 23.86 -4.51 10.30
N LEU A 191 23.26 -4.24 11.47
CA LEU A 191 23.92 -4.41 12.75
C LEU A 191 24.36 -5.87 12.97
N ALA A 192 23.48 -6.83 12.75
CA ALA A 192 23.75 -8.25 12.97
C ALA A 192 24.80 -8.83 11.99
N MET A 193 24.95 -8.24 10.80
CA MET A 193 25.87 -8.74 9.76
C MET A 193 27.24 -8.07 9.78
N PHE A 194 27.29 -6.78 10.10
CA PHE A 194 28.50 -5.97 9.90
C PHE A 194 29.07 -5.39 11.20
N ASP A 195 28.44 -5.65 12.35
CA ASP A 195 28.88 -5.16 13.66
C ASP A 195 29.14 -3.64 13.66
N LEU A 196 28.18 -2.90 13.09
CA LEU A 196 28.33 -1.46 12.87
C LEU A 196 28.40 -0.71 14.21
N PRO A 197 29.33 0.25 14.36
CA PRO A 197 29.44 1.04 15.58
C PRO A 197 28.35 2.12 15.68
N ALA A 198 28.09 2.59 16.90
CA ALA A 198 26.98 3.49 17.22
C ALA A 198 27.05 4.83 16.48
N GLU A 199 28.25 5.34 16.19
CA GLU A 199 28.46 6.61 15.50
C GLU A 199 27.85 6.64 14.10
N ILE A 200 27.81 5.49 13.40
CA ILE A 200 27.20 5.41 12.06
C ILE A 200 25.70 5.74 12.15
N PHE A 201 25.00 5.19 13.13
CA PHE A 201 23.58 5.46 13.34
C PHE A 201 23.34 6.91 13.80
N GLY A 202 24.27 7.46 14.59
CA GLY A 202 24.29 8.87 14.94
C GLY A 202 24.39 9.80 13.73
N SER A 203 25.19 9.45 12.73
CA SER A 203 25.41 10.27 11.54
C SER A 203 24.16 10.42 10.66
N VAL A 204 23.27 9.42 10.66
CA VAL A 204 22.07 9.39 9.81
C VAL A 204 20.77 9.72 10.56
N VAL A 205 20.83 9.98 11.87
CA VAL A 205 19.65 10.05 12.76
C VAL A 205 18.64 11.15 12.40
N PHE A 206 19.11 12.23 11.77
CA PHE A 206 18.26 13.32 11.26
C PHE A 206 18.03 13.26 9.75
N ILE A 207 18.76 12.39 9.05
CA ILE A 207 18.68 12.20 7.60
C ILE A 207 17.52 11.24 7.29
N TYR A 208 17.54 10.06 7.89
CA TYR A 208 16.54 9.02 7.59
C TYR A 208 15.09 9.51 7.78
N PRO A 209 14.72 10.34 8.77
CA PRO A 209 13.34 10.81 8.91
C PRO A 209 12.86 11.58 7.68
N VAL A 210 13.73 12.41 7.08
CA VAL A 210 13.42 13.18 5.87
C VAL A 210 13.22 12.23 4.69
N GLU A 211 14.18 11.34 4.46
CA GLU A 211 14.14 10.38 3.35
C GLU A 211 12.90 9.48 3.41
N ARG A 212 12.63 8.90 4.59
CA ARG A 212 11.49 8.00 4.81
C ARG A 212 10.16 8.74 4.70
N THR A 213 10.11 10.02 5.08
CA THR A 213 8.93 10.86 4.90
C THR A 213 8.65 11.13 3.42
N ILE A 214 9.67 11.46 2.61
CA ILE A 214 9.52 11.70 1.17
C ILE A 214 8.96 10.45 0.47
N LEU A 215 9.54 9.28 0.75
CA LEU A 215 9.06 8.00 0.20
C LEU A 215 7.62 7.71 0.64
N ALA A 216 7.29 7.99 1.90
CA ALA A 216 5.95 7.78 2.42
C ALA A 216 4.90 8.67 1.75
N VAL A 217 5.23 9.95 1.52
CA VAL A 217 4.39 10.90 0.78
C VAL A 217 4.16 10.42 -0.64
N ALA A 218 5.21 10.01 -1.36
CA ALA A 218 5.09 9.54 -2.74
C ALA A 218 4.13 8.34 -2.84
N ALA A 219 4.32 7.32 -2.00
CA ALA A 219 3.46 6.15 -1.93
C ALA A 219 2.01 6.51 -1.54
N ALA A 220 1.82 7.41 -0.59
CA ALA A 220 0.49 7.83 -0.16
C ALA A 220 -0.27 8.60 -1.24
N LEU A 221 0.40 9.49 -1.97
CA LEU A 221 -0.20 10.26 -3.06
C LEU A 221 -0.63 9.35 -4.21
N ILE A 222 0.24 8.41 -4.63
CA ILE A 222 -0.09 7.43 -5.68
C ILE A 222 -1.32 6.61 -5.27
N MET A 223 -1.33 6.09 -4.03
CA MET A 223 -2.45 5.30 -3.54
C MET A 223 -3.74 6.13 -3.42
N PHE A 224 -3.63 7.38 -2.98
CA PHE A 224 -4.76 8.31 -2.88
C PHE A 224 -5.37 8.60 -4.25
N MET A 225 -4.54 8.90 -5.26
CA MET A 225 -4.99 9.12 -6.64
C MET A 225 -5.69 7.88 -7.20
N LEU A 226 -5.13 6.70 -6.96
CA LEU A 226 -5.75 5.44 -7.38
C LEU A 226 -7.11 5.23 -6.70
N ALA A 227 -7.19 5.44 -5.39
CA ALA A 227 -8.43 5.33 -4.63
C ALA A 227 -9.49 6.34 -5.12
N ALA A 228 -9.08 7.57 -5.44
CA ALA A 228 -9.95 8.61 -5.98
C ALA A 228 -10.50 8.24 -7.36
N ALA A 229 -9.63 7.83 -8.29
CA ALA A 229 -10.01 7.44 -9.64
C ALA A 229 -11.01 6.28 -9.62
N LEU A 230 -10.78 5.29 -8.76
CA LEU A 230 -11.67 4.15 -8.64
C LEU A 230 -12.99 4.47 -7.97
N GLN A 231 -13.01 5.35 -6.96
CA GLN A 231 -14.26 5.82 -6.40
C GLN A 231 -15.13 6.46 -7.49
N ASN A 232 -14.54 7.30 -8.34
CA ASN A 232 -15.25 7.93 -9.45
C ASN A 232 -15.79 6.91 -10.46
N ILE A 233 -14.97 5.92 -10.87
CA ILE A 233 -15.40 4.86 -11.79
C ILE A 233 -16.55 4.04 -11.20
N LEU A 234 -16.52 3.75 -9.89
CA LEU A 234 -17.57 2.98 -9.23
C LEU A 234 -18.89 3.75 -9.19
N VAL A 235 -18.85 5.03 -8.84
CA VAL A 235 -20.04 5.90 -8.83
C VAL A 235 -20.64 5.99 -10.24
N GLU A 236 -19.81 6.23 -11.26
CA GLU A 236 -20.24 6.28 -12.65
C GLU A 236 -20.84 4.94 -13.12
N SER A 237 -20.28 3.81 -12.70
CA SER A 237 -20.81 2.49 -13.06
C SER A 237 -22.18 2.20 -12.45
N ASP A 238 -22.44 2.67 -11.23
CA ASP A 238 -23.73 2.51 -10.57
C ASP A 238 -24.79 3.39 -11.25
N GLU A 239 -24.44 4.63 -11.61
CA GLU A 239 -25.31 5.53 -12.38
C GLU A 239 -25.68 4.96 -13.76
N ILE A 240 -24.71 4.34 -14.46
CA ILE A 240 -24.96 3.68 -15.75
C ILE A 240 -25.90 2.48 -15.58
N ASN A 241 -25.73 1.68 -14.53
CA ASN A 241 -26.59 0.53 -14.28
C ASN A 241 -28.04 0.96 -14.01
N ASP A 242 -28.23 2.00 -13.18
CA ASP A 242 -29.54 2.58 -12.90
C ASP A 242 -30.20 3.13 -14.17
N ALA A 243 -29.43 3.80 -15.03
CA ALA A 243 -29.91 4.29 -16.32
C ALA A 243 -30.38 3.14 -17.23
N ILE A 244 -29.61 2.04 -17.33
CA ILE A 244 -29.99 0.86 -18.11
C ILE A 244 -31.26 0.21 -17.57
N GLU A 245 -31.41 0.10 -16.24
CA GLU A 245 -32.59 -0.48 -15.61
C GLU A 245 -33.84 0.36 -15.88
N ASN A 246 -33.71 1.68 -15.82
CA ASN A 246 -34.79 2.62 -16.16
C ASN A 246 -35.23 2.51 -17.63
N VAL A 247 -34.29 2.38 -18.59
CA VAL A 247 -34.63 2.17 -20.01
C VAL A 247 -35.33 0.83 -20.22
N LYS A 248 -34.85 -0.26 -19.58
CA LYS A 248 -35.54 -1.56 -19.66
C LYS A 248 -36.96 -1.49 -19.11
N MET A 249 -37.15 -0.79 -17.98
CA MET A 249 -38.47 -0.59 -17.38
C MET A 249 -39.39 0.20 -18.32
N SER A 250 -38.89 1.26 -18.97
CA SER A 250 -39.70 2.05 -19.90
C SER A 250 -40.13 1.23 -21.12
N ILE A 251 -39.24 0.42 -21.69
CA ILE A 251 -39.53 -0.48 -22.82
C ILE A 251 -40.59 -1.52 -22.42
N MET A 252 -40.47 -2.13 -21.24
CA MET A 252 -41.43 -3.12 -20.75
C MET A 252 -42.82 -2.51 -20.49
N LEU A 253 -42.86 -1.28 -19.96
CA LEU A 253 -44.11 -0.54 -19.76
C LEU A 253 -44.77 -0.18 -21.09
N ASP A 254 -43.99 0.22 -22.09
CA ASP A 254 -44.48 0.55 -23.43
C ASP A 254 -45.08 -0.68 -24.13
N TYR A 255 -44.33 -1.80 -24.14
CA TYR A 255 -44.79 -3.09 -24.65
C TYR A 255 -46.10 -3.56 -23.98
N THR A 256 -46.19 -3.44 -22.65
CA THR A 256 -47.39 -3.83 -21.91
C THR A 256 -48.59 -2.95 -22.27
N LYS A 257 -48.38 -1.64 -22.43
CA LYS A 257 -49.44 -0.68 -22.73
C LYS A 257 -49.95 -0.79 -24.17
N HIS A 258 -49.06 -1.00 -25.13
CA HIS A 258 -49.41 -0.98 -26.55
C HIS A 258 -49.72 -2.36 -27.11
N ASP A 259 -48.88 -3.35 -26.85
CA ASP A 259 -49.03 -4.66 -27.48
C ASP A 259 -49.93 -5.58 -26.65
N VAL A 260 -49.67 -5.74 -25.36
CA VAL A 260 -50.44 -6.67 -24.52
C VAL A 260 -51.88 -6.18 -24.35
N LYS A 261 -52.08 -4.90 -24.03
CA LYS A 261 -53.42 -4.32 -23.83
C LYS A 261 -54.25 -4.35 -25.12
N SER A 262 -53.63 -4.19 -26.29
CA SER A 262 -54.35 -4.24 -27.57
C SER A 262 -54.79 -5.66 -27.92
N VAL A 263 -53.97 -6.67 -27.62
CA VAL A 263 -54.33 -8.09 -27.77
C VAL A 263 -55.47 -8.47 -26.83
N LEU A 264 -55.41 -8.08 -25.56
CA LEU A 264 -56.48 -8.36 -24.58
C LEU A 264 -57.81 -7.73 -24.99
N LYS A 265 -57.80 -6.48 -25.48
CA LYS A 265 -59.01 -5.82 -26.01
C LYS A 265 -59.57 -6.53 -27.25
N LYS A 266 -58.71 -7.03 -28.15
CA LYS A 266 -59.14 -7.81 -29.32
C LYS A 266 -59.77 -9.15 -28.91
N GLN A 267 -59.23 -9.83 -27.90
CA GLN A 267 -59.81 -11.08 -27.39
C GLN A 267 -61.16 -10.86 -26.69
N GLN A 268 -61.29 -9.82 -25.86
CA GLN A 268 -62.58 -9.49 -25.23
C GLN A 268 -63.68 -9.14 -26.25
N LYS A 269 -63.32 -8.53 -27.38
CA LYS A 269 -64.26 -8.30 -28.50
C LYS A 269 -64.64 -9.56 -29.26
N LYS A 270 -63.82 -10.62 -29.24
CA LYS A 270 -64.12 -11.91 -29.89
C LYS A 270 -65.03 -12.82 -29.06
N ASN A 271 -65.11 -12.59 -27.74
CA ASN A 271 -65.91 -13.39 -26.80
C ASN A 271 -67.25 -12.74 -26.43
N LYS A 272 -67.62 -11.62 -27.08
CA LYS A 272 -68.93 -10.97 -27.03
C LYS A 272 -69.63 -11.18 -28.37
#